data_AF-A0A8T4RYB7-F1
#
_entry.id   AF-A0A8T4RYB7-F1
#
_cell.length_a   1.000
_cell.length_b   1.000
_cell.length_c   1.000
_cell.angle_alpha   90.00
_cell.angle_beta   90.00
_cell.angle_gamma   90.00
#
_symmetry.space_group_name_H-M   'P 1'
#
loop_
_entity.id
_entity.type
_entity.pdbx_description
1 polymer ?
#
loop_
_entity_poly.entity_id
_entity_poly.type
_entity_poly.pdbx_seq_one_letter_code
_entity_poly.pdbx_strand_id
1 'polypeptide(L)'
;MANEFTDAFLRLDNMGVIDSLLPFILLFTILFAVLQKTKIIGEGKKQFNTVIALILSLMVVIPHLTGRYPPGKDVVTIMNTTLPQVSLLVIAILAALLLIGVFAPGVMFGGTGMGALMGLFSLVAVVYIFGNAAGWWKGTGAFNFLNNPDTQAVLIIILVFGLIIWFITREDTGGADLMNRIGGFFQKPFGRG
;
A
#
# COMPACT_ATOMS: atom_id res chain seq x y z
N MET A 1 8.47 36.90 12.54
CA MET A 1 9.50 35.91 12.13
C MET A 1 8.91 34.67 11.44
N ALA A 2 7.72 34.15 11.82
CA ALA A 2 7.10 33.02 11.07
C ALA A 2 6.70 33.37 9.62
N ASN A 3 6.49 34.66 9.32
CA ASN A 3 6.06 35.11 7.99
C ASN A 3 7.23 35.24 7.00
N GLU A 4 8.46 35.54 7.47
CA GLU A 4 9.57 35.83 6.55
C GLU A 4 10.04 34.61 5.75
N PHE A 5 10.00 33.42 6.38
CA PHE A 5 10.35 32.18 5.69
C PHE A 5 9.29 31.80 4.65
N THR A 6 8.00 31.91 5.01
CA THR A 6 6.89 31.65 4.10
C THR A 6 6.93 32.61 2.91
N ASP A 7 7.17 33.90 3.17
CA ASP A 7 7.29 34.93 2.13
C ASP A 7 8.48 34.66 1.20
N ALA A 8 9.60 34.15 1.72
CA ALA A 8 10.73 33.73 0.91
C ALA A 8 10.38 32.55 -0.02
N PHE A 9 9.64 31.56 0.48
CA PHE A 9 9.16 30.44 -0.34
C PHE A 9 8.17 30.90 -1.41
N LEU A 10 7.22 31.76 -1.07
CA LEU A 10 6.27 32.33 -2.02
C LEU A 10 6.98 33.14 -3.11
N ARG A 11 8.08 33.85 -2.78
CA ARG A 11 8.89 34.55 -3.79
C ARG A 11 9.59 33.57 -4.73
N LEU A 12 10.18 32.50 -4.21
CA LEU A 12 10.84 31.48 -5.03
C LEU A 12 9.85 30.74 -5.93
N ASP A 13 8.64 30.49 -5.42
CA ASP A 13 7.54 29.89 -6.15
C ASP A 13 7.06 30.79 -7.29
N ASN A 14 6.77 32.06 -7.01
CA ASN A 14 6.39 33.05 -8.03
C ASN A 14 7.48 33.31 -9.09
N MET A 15 8.75 33.11 -8.74
CA MET A 15 9.88 33.18 -9.69
C MET A 15 9.99 31.92 -10.57
N GLY A 16 9.17 30.89 -10.34
CA GLY A 16 9.22 29.59 -11.03
C GLY A 16 10.44 28.75 -10.66
N VAL A 17 11.17 29.10 -9.59
CA VAL A 17 12.36 28.35 -9.17
C VAL A 17 11.95 26.99 -8.62
N ILE A 18 10.88 26.92 -7.84
CA ILE A 18 10.40 25.65 -7.26
C ILE A 18 9.88 24.73 -8.37
N ASP A 19 9.05 25.26 -9.27
CA ASP A 19 8.48 24.54 -10.41
C ASP A 19 9.53 24.01 -11.39
N SER A 20 10.67 24.69 -11.52
CA SER A 20 11.78 24.26 -12.39
C SER A 20 12.75 23.32 -11.70
N LEU A 21 13.16 23.63 -10.46
CA LEU A 21 14.23 22.96 -9.77
C LEU A 21 13.81 21.58 -9.23
N LEU A 22 12.60 21.47 -8.67
CA LEU A 22 12.11 20.21 -8.10
C LEU A 22 12.07 19.07 -9.13
N PRO A 23 11.38 19.20 -10.28
CA PRO A 23 11.35 18.13 -11.27
C PRO A 23 12.71 17.88 -11.92
N PHE A 24 13.55 18.92 -12.05
CA PHE A 24 14.92 18.79 -12.53
C PHE A 24 15.78 17.91 -11.62
N ILE A 25 15.80 18.20 -10.32
CA ILE A 25 16.60 17.43 -9.35
C ILE A 25 16.11 15.98 -9.32
N LEU A 26 14.81 15.76 -9.33
CA LEU A 26 14.19 14.44 -9.34
C LEU A 26 14.62 13.62 -10.57
N LEU A 27 14.44 14.17 -11.78
CA LEU A 27 14.81 13.51 -13.03
C LEU A 27 16.32 13.28 -13.13
N PHE A 28 17.12 14.29 -12.80
CA PHE A 28 18.57 14.18 -12.78
C PHE A 28 19.02 13.03 -11.88
N THR A 29 18.49 12.97 -10.65
CA THR A 29 18.88 11.97 -9.65
C THR A 29 18.50 10.56 -10.11
N ILE A 30 17.29 10.37 -10.63
CA ILE A 30 16.81 9.07 -11.11
C ILE A 30 17.64 8.61 -12.32
N LEU A 31 17.81 9.47 -13.32
CA LEU A 31 18.59 9.13 -14.52
C LEU A 31 20.05 8.84 -14.17
N PHE A 32 20.67 9.67 -13.32
CA PHE A 32 22.02 9.45 -12.85
C PHE A 32 22.16 8.11 -12.10
N ALA A 33 21.23 7.81 -11.18
CA ALA A 33 21.23 6.57 -10.43
C ALA A 33 21.06 5.35 -11.33
N VAL A 34 20.15 5.41 -12.30
CA VAL A 34 19.91 4.33 -13.27
C VAL A 34 21.14 4.10 -14.15
N LEU A 35 21.73 5.16 -14.73
CA LEU A 35 22.96 5.05 -15.53
C LEU A 35 24.13 4.47 -14.73
N GLN A 36 24.25 4.89 -13.47
CA GLN A 36 25.30 4.38 -12.57
C GLN A 36 25.08 2.92 -12.19
N LYS A 37 23.84 2.49 -11.95
CA LYS A 37 23.50 1.12 -11.56
C LYS A 37 23.61 0.15 -12.73
N THR A 38 23.20 0.58 -13.92
CA THR A 38 23.19 -0.23 -15.15
C THR A 38 24.55 -0.28 -15.85
N LYS A 39 25.46 0.66 -15.56
CA LYS A 39 26.81 0.72 -16.14
C LYS A 39 26.80 0.76 -17.68
N ILE A 40 25.77 1.36 -18.30
CA ILE A 40 25.60 1.41 -19.76
C ILE A 40 26.81 2.03 -20.49
N ILE A 41 27.41 3.08 -19.91
CA ILE A 41 28.57 3.79 -20.48
C ILE A 41 29.91 3.10 -20.14
N GLY A 42 29.88 2.04 -19.32
CA GLY A 42 31.05 1.35 -18.81
C GLY A 42 31.40 1.71 -17.36
N GLU A 43 32.28 0.90 -16.76
CA GLU A 43 32.68 1.04 -15.37
C GLU A 43 33.56 2.28 -15.15
N GLY A 44 33.38 2.95 -14.00
CA GLY A 44 34.16 4.13 -13.62
C GLY A 44 33.83 5.42 -14.39
N LYS A 45 32.89 5.41 -15.34
CA LYS A 45 32.53 6.57 -16.17
C LYS A 45 31.50 7.52 -15.52
N LYS A 46 31.69 7.83 -14.22
CA LYS A 46 30.74 8.67 -13.44
C LYS A 46 30.52 10.06 -14.06
N GLN A 47 31.58 10.68 -14.59
CA GLN A 47 31.50 12.01 -15.23
C GLN A 47 30.55 12.01 -16.42
N PHE A 48 30.60 10.97 -17.26
CA PHE A 48 29.70 10.84 -18.41
C PHE A 48 28.26 10.60 -17.96
N ASN A 49 28.05 9.75 -16.95
CA ASN A 49 26.72 9.53 -16.38
C ASN A 49 26.11 10.84 -15.84
N THR A 50 26.91 11.68 -15.17
CA THR A 50 26.49 13.00 -14.70
C THR A 50 26.06 13.91 -15.85
N VAL A 51 26.90 14.04 -16.88
CA VAL A 51 26.62 14.93 -18.03
C VAL A 51 25.40 14.45 -18.80
N ILE A 52 25.26 13.15 -19.04
CA ILE A 52 24.11 12.59 -19.76
C ILE A 52 22.83 12.78 -18.94
N ALA A 53 22.85 12.48 -17.63
CA ALA A 53 21.69 12.69 -16.77
C ALA A 53 21.27 14.17 -16.73
N LEU A 54 22.23 15.09 -16.71
CA LEU A 54 21.99 16.54 -16.75
C LEU A 54 21.31 16.97 -18.05
N ILE A 55 21.83 16.52 -19.20
CA ILE A 55 21.28 16.88 -20.51
C ILE A 55 19.86 16.32 -20.65
N LEU A 56 19.66 15.05 -20.28
CA LEU A 56 18.35 14.39 -20.36
C LEU A 56 17.32 15.03 -19.43
N SER A 57 17.70 15.39 -18.20
CA SER A 57 16.78 16.06 -17.28
C SER A 57 16.40 17.45 -17.78
N LEU A 58 17.34 18.25 -18.31
CA LEU A 58 17.03 19.54 -18.93
C LEU A 58 16.13 19.39 -20.16
N MET A 59 16.37 18.37 -21.00
CA MET A 59 15.55 18.09 -22.19
C MET A 59 14.10 17.77 -21.85
N VAL A 60 13.83 17.23 -20.65
CA VAL A 60 12.48 16.95 -20.16
C VAL A 60 11.86 18.14 -19.42
N VAL A 61 12.65 18.86 -18.62
CA VAL A 61 12.14 19.97 -17.80
C VAL A 61 11.86 21.23 -18.62
N ILE A 62 12.68 21.56 -19.62
CA ILE A 62 12.47 22.78 -20.41
C ILE A 62 11.11 22.74 -21.15
N PRO A 63 10.71 21.66 -21.85
CA PRO A 63 9.41 21.61 -22.49
C PRO A 63 8.23 21.60 -21.51
N HIS A 64 8.43 21.09 -20.28
CA HIS A 64 7.44 21.17 -19.18
C HIS A 64 7.19 22.63 -18.79
N LEU A 65 8.26 23.36 -18.49
CA LEU A 65 8.18 24.77 -18.06
C LEU A 65 7.67 25.71 -19.17
N THR A 66 8.04 25.43 -20.41
CA THR A 66 7.63 26.24 -21.56
C THR A 66 6.25 25.86 -22.10
N GLY A 67 5.58 24.86 -21.52
CA GLY A 67 4.27 24.39 -21.97
C GLY A 67 4.28 23.82 -23.39
N ARG A 68 5.43 23.29 -23.86
CA ARG A 68 5.60 22.77 -25.22
C ARG A 68 5.24 21.30 -25.36
N TYR A 69 4.91 20.62 -24.26
CA TYR A 69 4.41 19.25 -24.33
C TYR A 69 3.03 19.19 -24.99
N PRO A 70 2.78 18.19 -25.85
CA PRO A 70 1.42 17.87 -26.27
C PRO A 70 0.54 17.55 -25.05
N PRO A 71 -0.78 17.83 -25.12
CA PRO A 71 -1.70 17.53 -24.04
C PRO A 71 -1.59 16.06 -23.57
N GLY A 72 -1.40 15.85 -22.28
CA GLY A 72 -1.30 14.52 -21.66
C GLY A 72 0.02 13.77 -21.89
N LYS A 73 1.03 14.38 -22.53
CA LYS A 73 2.35 13.76 -22.76
C LYS A 73 3.47 14.36 -21.93
N ASP A 74 3.13 15.17 -20.94
CA ASP A 74 4.09 15.78 -20.06
C ASP A 74 4.69 14.74 -19.10
N VAL A 75 5.97 14.45 -19.28
CA VAL A 75 6.69 13.45 -18.49
C VAL A 75 6.75 13.84 -17.01
N VAL A 76 6.92 15.13 -16.71
CA VAL A 76 7.00 15.63 -15.33
C VAL A 76 5.65 15.43 -14.63
N THR A 77 4.55 15.79 -15.29
CA THR A 77 3.21 15.56 -14.77
C THR A 77 2.94 14.07 -14.54
N ILE A 78 3.27 13.22 -15.52
CA ILE A 78 3.10 11.77 -15.41
C ILE A 78 3.90 11.22 -14.22
N MET A 79 5.13 11.68 -14.02
CA MET A 79 5.95 11.27 -12.88
C MET A 79 5.35 11.73 -11.55
N ASN A 80 4.90 12.98 -11.45
CA ASN A 80 4.29 13.51 -10.24
C ASN A 80 2.99 12.77 -9.86
N THR A 81 2.26 12.24 -10.85
CA THR A 81 1.09 11.39 -10.58
C THR A 81 1.44 9.93 -10.30
N THR A 82 2.52 9.41 -10.87
CA THR A 82 2.88 7.97 -10.80
C THR A 82 3.78 7.64 -9.60
N LEU A 83 4.75 8.49 -9.28
CA LEU A 83 5.72 8.23 -8.19
C LEU A 83 5.05 8.04 -6.81
N PRO A 84 4.04 8.85 -6.42
CA PRO A 84 3.31 8.61 -5.18
C PRO A 84 2.62 7.24 -5.17
N GLN A 85 2.08 6.80 -6.30
CA GLN A 85 1.39 5.50 -6.42
C GLN A 85 2.37 4.33 -6.30
N VAL A 86 3.54 4.43 -6.94
CA VAL A 86 4.60 3.43 -6.79
C VAL A 86 5.11 3.37 -5.35
N SER A 87 5.30 4.53 -4.71
CA SER A 87 5.70 4.62 -3.30
C SER A 87 4.66 3.95 -2.39
N LEU A 88 3.37 4.22 -2.63
CA LEU A 88 2.26 3.58 -1.92
C LEU A 88 2.28 2.07 -2.11
N LEU A 89 2.50 1.58 -3.33
CA LEU A 89 2.60 0.15 -3.62
C LEU A 89 3.74 -0.51 -2.84
N VAL A 90 4.93 0.10 -2.82
CA VAL A 90 6.09 -0.41 -2.07
C VAL A 90 5.77 -0.48 -0.58
N ILE A 91 5.18 0.58 -0.01
CA ILE A 91 4.76 0.60 1.39
C ILE A 91 3.70 -0.47 1.66
N ALA A 92 2.74 -0.67 0.75
CA ALA A 92 1.72 -1.71 0.86
C ALA A 92 2.33 -3.11 0.91
N ILE A 93 3.29 -3.39 0.02
CA ILE A 93 4.00 -4.68 -0.02
C ILE A 93 4.79 -4.89 1.28
N LEU A 94 5.49 -3.86 1.76
CA LEU A 94 6.22 -3.94 3.03
C LEU A 94 5.27 -4.18 4.21
N ALA A 95 4.14 -3.48 4.26
CA ALA A 95 3.13 -3.69 5.29
C ALA A 95 2.52 -5.11 5.22
N ALA A 96 2.24 -5.62 4.01
CA ALA A 96 1.78 -6.98 3.81
C ALA A 96 2.80 -8.01 4.32
N LEU A 97 4.07 -7.86 3.95
CA LEU A 97 5.15 -8.75 4.40
C LEU A 97 5.32 -8.70 5.93
N LEU A 98 5.21 -7.52 6.55
CA LEU A 98 5.24 -7.38 8.00
C LEU A 98 4.06 -8.07 8.68
N LEU A 99 2.84 -7.90 8.15
CA LEU A 99 1.65 -8.52 8.73
C LEU A 99 1.64 -10.03 8.56
N ILE A 100 2.09 -10.54 7.42
CA ILE A 100 2.31 -11.98 7.22
C ILE A 100 3.40 -12.46 8.19
N GLY A 101 4.50 -11.74 8.33
CA GLY A 101 5.58 -12.09 9.26
C GLY A 101 5.13 -12.14 10.74
N VAL A 102 4.28 -11.19 11.15
CA VAL A 102 3.81 -11.04 12.54
C VAL A 102 2.66 -11.99 12.87
N PHE A 103 1.65 -12.10 12.00
CA PHE A 103 0.40 -12.81 12.28
C PHE A 103 0.35 -14.22 11.69
N ALA A 104 1.26 -14.55 10.77
CA ALA A 104 1.35 -15.86 10.17
C ALA A 104 2.73 -16.54 10.39
N PRO A 105 3.31 -16.53 11.61
CA PRO A 105 4.50 -17.34 11.88
C PRO A 105 4.14 -18.82 11.73
N GLY A 106 4.58 -19.45 10.63
CA GLY A 106 4.36 -20.88 10.36
C GLY A 106 3.26 -21.22 9.35
N VAL A 107 2.56 -20.25 8.74
CA VAL A 107 1.56 -20.56 7.68
C VAL A 107 2.23 -21.05 6.39
N MET A 108 3.53 -20.76 6.19
CA MET A 108 4.34 -21.38 5.12
C MET A 108 4.79 -22.82 5.44
N PHE A 109 4.55 -23.35 6.64
CA PHE A 109 5.11 -24.64 7.09
C PHE A 109 4.09 -25.60 7.75
N GLY A 110 2.82 -25.58 7.33
CA GLY A 110 1.91 -26.72 7.57
C GLY A 110 0.96 -26.64 8.79
N GLY A 111 0.51 -25.44 9.19
CA GLY A 111 -0.45 -25.25 10.28
C GLY A 111 -1.92 -25.19 9.84
N THR A 112 -2.77 -25.99 10.48
CA THR A 112 -4.23 -26.15 10.30
C THR A 112 -5.05 -24.85 10.48
N GLY A 113 -5.94 -24.60 9.52
CA GLY A 113 -7.21 -23.87 9.65
C GLY A 113 -7.17 -22.38 10.02
N MET A 114 -6.79 -22.05 11.25
CA MET A 114 -7.10 -20.74 11.84
C MET A 114 -6.02 -19.67 11.59
N GLY A 115 -4.74 -20.05 11.63
CA GLY A 115 -3.62 -19.13 11.32
C GLY A 115 -3.58 -18.74 9.84
N ALA A 116 -3.93 -19.68 8.95
CA ALA A 116 -4.08 -19.43 7.52
C ALA A 116 -5.24 -18.47 7.22
N LEU A 117 -6.38 -18.61 7.93
CA LEU A 117 -7.50 -17.68 7.81
C LEU A 117 -7.15 -16.27 8.30
N MET A 118 -6.42 -16.15 9.42
CA MET A 118 -5.97 -14.84 9.92
C MET A 118 -4.94 -14.17 9.00
N GLY A 119 -4.01 -14.94 8.42
CA GLY A 119 -3.07 -14.44 7.41
C GLY A 119 -3.74 -14.02 6.10
N LEU A 120 -4.78 -14.75 5.67
CA LEU A 120 -5.58 -14.37 4.51
C LEU A 120 -6.40 -13.10 4.79
N PHE A 121 -7.00 -12.99 5.97
CA PHE A 121 -7.75 -11.80 6.38
C PHE A 121 -6.86 -10.56 6.46
N SER A 122 -5.63 -10.69 7.00
CA SER A 122 -4.68 -9.57 7.05
C SER A 122 -4.22 -9.14 5.65
N LEU A 123 -3.98 -10.09 4.74
CA LEU A 123 -3.66 -9.79 3.34
C LEU A 123 -4.81 -9.05 2.64
N VAL A 124 -6.06 -9.51 2.82
CA VAL A 124 -7.25 -8.85 2.28
C VAL A 124 -7.41 -7.45 2.87
N ALA A 125 -7.21 -7.28 4.17
CA ALA A 125 -7.28 -5.97 4.84
C ALA A 125 -6.23 -5.00 4.29
N VAL A 126 -4.99 -5.44 4.06
CA VAL A 126 -3.93 -4.60 3.47
C VAL A 126 -4.27 -4.20 2.05
N VAL A 127 -4.64 -5.16 1.20
CA VAL A 127 -5.04 -4.89 -0.19
C VAL A 127 -6.22 -3.92 -0.23
N TYR A 128 -7.17 -4.06 0.70
CA TYR A 128 -8.32 -3.15 0.81
C TYR A 128 -7.91 -1.74 1.23
N ILE A 129 -7.14 -1.60 2.32
CA ILE A 129 -6.70 -0.29 2.85
C ILE A 129 -5.87 0.46 1.81
N PHE A 130 -4.86 -0.20 1.24
CA PHE A 130 -3.96 0.43 0.26
C PHE A 130 -4.63 0.61 -1.09
N GLY A 131 -5.51 -0.31 -1.52
CA GLY A 131 -6.32 -0.13 -2.73
C GLY A 131 -7.27 1.06 -2.63
N ASN A 132 -7.85 1.30 -1.45
CA ASN A 132 -8.67 2.49 -1.20
C ASN A 132 -7.81 3.77 -1.19
N ALA A 133 -6.65 3.75 -0.53
CA ALA A 133 -5.73 4.88 -0.49
C ALA A 133 -5.18 5.25 -1.88
N ALA A 134 -4.92 4.25 -2.74
CA ALA A 134 -4.52 4.44 -4.13
C ALA A 134 -5.67 4.90 -5.05
N GLY A 135 -6.90 4.96 -4.53
CA GLY A 135 -8.08 5.35 -5.29
C GLY A 135 -8.55 4.30 -6.29
N TRP A 136 -8.08 3.04 -6.21
CA TRP A 136 -8.54 1.96 -7.10
C TRP A 136 -10.06 1.72 -6.98
N TRP A 137 -10.61 1.99 -5.81
CA TRP A 137 -12.04 1.84 -5.52
C TRP A 137 -12.86 3.11 -5.81
N LYS A 138 -12.21 4.22 -6.23
CA LYS A 138 -12.89 5.46 -6.62
C LYS A 138 -13.30 5.37 -8.10
N GLY A 139 -14.58 5.14 -8.35
CA GLY A 139 -15.18 5.22 -9.70
C GLY A 139 -15.77 3.92 -10.26
N THR A 140 -15.61 2.78 -9.60
CA THR A 140 -16.39 1.58 -9.93
C THR A 140 -17.79 1.74 -9.29
N GLY A 141 -18.83 1.93 -10.12
CA GLY A 141 -20.20 2.21 -9.65
C GLY A 141 -20.75 1.20 -8.64
N ALA A 142 -20.21 -0.02 -8.60
CA ALA A 142 -20.54 -1.04 -7.62
C ALA A 142 -19.97 -0.78 -6.22
N PHE A 143 -18.87 -0.02 -6.05
CA PHE A 143 -18.20 0.21 -4.76
C PHE A 143 -18.22 1.68 -4.31
N ASN A 144 -18.95 2.54 -5.03
CA ASN A 144 -19.05 3.96 -4.69
C ASN A 144 -19.66 4.19 -3.29
N PHE A 145 -20.50 3.25 -2.84
CA PHE A 145 -21.05 3.26 -1.48
C PHE A 145 -19.96 3.06 -0.39
N LEU A 146 -18.83 2.43 -0.70
CA LEU A 146 -17.72 2.23 0.26
C LEU A 146 -16.78 3.43 0.36
N ASN A 147 -16.83 4.35 -0.61
CA ASN A 147 -16.01 5.57 -0.61
C ASN A 147 -16.65 6.74 0.12
N ASN A 148 -17.93 6.61 0.52
CA ASN A 148 -18.59 7.61 1.34
C ASN A 148 -18.19 7.40 2.81
N PRO A 149 -17.59 8.40 3.48
CA PRO A 149 -17.12 8.29 4.86
C PRO A 149 -18.24 7.90 5.84
N ASP A 150 -19.48 8.34 5.60
CA ASP A 150 -20.62 8.00 6.45
C ASP A 150 -21.01 6.52 6.30
N THR A 151 -21.01 6.01 5.07
CA THR A 151 -21.34 4.61 4.79
C THR A 151 -20.22 3.67 5.26
N GLN A 152 -18.96 4.09 5.11
CA GLN A 152 -17.81 3.37 5.62
C GLN A 152 -17.86 3.26 7.16
N ALA A 153 -18.19 4.34 7.86
CA ALA A 153 -18.34 4.34 9.32
C ALA A 153 -19.44 3.37 9.78
N VAL A 154 -20.61 3.40 9.13
CA VAL A 154 -21.72 2.48 9.43
C VAL A 154 -21.33 1.02 9.17
N LEU A 155 -20.65 0.73 8.06
CA LEU A 155 -20.17 -0.62 7.74
C LEU A 155 -19.14 -1.13 8.75
N ILE A 156 -18.19 -0.28 9.17
CA ILE A 156 -17.23 -0.62 10.21
C ILE A 156 -17.96 -0.90 11.53
N ILE A 157 -18.94 -0.08 11.90
CA ILE A 157 -19.75 -0.31 13.11
C ILE A 157 -20.46 -1.65 13.03
N ILE A 158 -21.13 -1.97 11.91
CA ILE A 158 -21.83 -3.25 11.71
C ILE A 158 -20.85 -4.43 11.75
N LEU A 159 -19.70 -4.30 11.10
CA LEU A 159 -18.68 -5.36 11.06
C LEU A 159 -18.09 -5.61 12.45
N VAL A 160 -17.76 -4.56 13.19
CA VAL A 160 -17.24 -4.65 14.56
C VAL A 160 -18.33 -5.22 15.48
N PHE A 161 -19.57 -4.77 15.37
CA PHE A 161 -20.69 -5.35 16.13
C PHE A 161 -20.90 -6.83 15.79
N GLY A 162 -20.85 -7.20 14.51
CA GLY A 162 -20.97 -8.58 14.06
C GLY A 162 -19.83 -9.46 14.58
N LEU A 163 -18.60 -8.94 14.59
CA LEU A 163 -17.44 -9.60 15.20
C LEU A 163 -17.61 -9.75 16.71
N ILE A 164 -18.08 -8.71 17.40
CA ILE A 164 -18.36 -8.75 18.85
C ILE A 164 -19.44 -9.77 19.15
N ILE A 165 -20.56 -9.77 18.42
CA ILE A 165 -21.63 -10.76 18.56
C ILE A 165 -21.09 -12.16 18.29
N TRP A 166 -20.37 -12.37 17.18
CA TRP A 166 -19.79 -13.67 16.86
C TRP A 166 -18.80 -14.15 17.92
N PHE A 167 -18.00 -13.24 18.49
CA PHE A 167 -17.05 -13.54 19.55
C PHE A 167 -17.74 -13.84 20.89
N ILE A 168 -18.79 -13.11 21.23
CA ILE A 168 -19.59 -13.30 22.46
C ILE A 168 -20.48 -14.54 22.37
N THR A 169 -21.04 -14.81 21.19
CA THR A 169 -21.91 -15.98 20.94
C THR A 169 -21.09 -17.26 20.77
N ARG A 170 -19.76 -17.14 20.72
CA ARG A 170 -18.84 -18.26 20.91
C ARG A 170 -18.86 -18.65 22.39
N GLU A 171 -19.91 -19.35 22.82
CA GLU A 171 -19.84 -20.09 24.07
C GLU A 171 -18.82 -21.22 23.93
N ASP A 172 -18.03 -21.47 24.99
CA ASP A 172 -17.07 -22.58 25.13
C ASP A 172 -17.77 -23.95 25.21
N THR A 173 -18.62 -24.26 24.24
CA THR A 173 -19.50 -25.44 24.26
C THR A 173 -19.05 -26.45 23.21
N GLY A 174 -17.84 -27.00 23.37
CA GLY A 174 -17.23 -27.85 22.34
C GLY A 174 -16.34 -29.00 22.79
N GLY A 175 -16.34 -29.38 24.07
CA GLY A 175 -15.48 -30.49 24.55
C GLY A 175 -16.14 -31.41 25.58
N ALA A 176 -16.73 -30.84 26.64
CA ALA A 176 -17.22 -31.63 27.77
C ALA A 176 -18.54 -32.38 27.50
N ASP A 177 -19.44 -31.79 26.70
CA ASP A 177 -20.79 -32.33 26.51
C ASP A 177 -20.83 -33.53 25.53
N LEU A 178 -19.86 -33.57 24.61
CA LEU A 178 -19.64 -34.68 23.68
C LEU A 178 -19.05 -35.92 24.39
N MET A 179 -18.12 -35.72 25.34
CA MET A 179 -17.55 -36.81 26.14
C MET A 179 -18.59 -37.46 27.05
N ASN A 180 -19.50 -36.68 27.64
CA ASN A 180 -20.57 -37.22 28.48
C ASN A 180 -21.62 -37.99 27.68
N ARG A 181 -21.96 -37.51 26.46
CA ARG A 181 -22.89 -38.22 25.56
C ARG A 181 -22.29 -39.50 24.98
N ILE A 182 -20.99 -39.51 24.68
CA ILE A 182 -20.29 -40.71 24.18
C ILE A 182 -20.07 -41.72 25.33
N GLY A 183 -19.67 -41.27 26.51
CA GLY A 183 -19.50 -42.12 27.70
C GLY A 183 -20.81 -42.83 28.11
N GLY A 184 -21.95 -42.13 28.03
CA GLY A 184 -23.26 -42.71 28.29
C GLY A 184 -23.73 -43.73 27.25
N PHE A 185 -23.19 -43.70 26.02
CA PHE A 185 -23.50 -44.66 24.96
C PHE A 185 -22.72 -45.97 25.10
N PHE A 186 -21.47 -45.92 25.57
CA PHE A 186 -20.63 -47.11 25.74
C PHE A 186 -20.91 -47.91 27.02
N GLN A 187 -21.60 -47.33 28.01
CA GLN A 187 -21.91 -48.01 29.27
C GLN A 187 -23.10 -48.99 29.20
N LYS A 188 -23.77 -49.13 28.04
CA LYS A 188 -25.11 -49.75 27.96
C LYS A 188 -25.30 -51.07 27.19
N PRO A 189 -24.28 -51.89 26.88
CA PRO A 189 -24.61 -53.30 26.57
C PRO A 189 -23.60 -54.38 27.03
N PHE A 190 -23.10 -54.37 28.27
CA PHE A 190 -22.44 -55.56 28.85
C PHE A 190 -22.78 -55.77 30.33
N GLY A 191 -24.07 -55.99 30.63
CA GLY A 191 -24.51 -56.24 31.99
C GLY A 191 -25.84 -56.95 32.08
N ARG A 192 -25.99 -58.10 31.40
CA ARG A 192 -26.95 -59.17 31.74
C ARG A 192 -26.45 -60.51 31.20
N GLY A 193 -25.82 -61.27 32.09
CA GLY A 193 -25.67 -62.72 32.09
C GLY A 193 -25.77 -63.14 33.55
#